data_AF-A0A8H3LX96-F1
#
_entry.id   AF-A0A8H3LX96-F1
#
_cell.length_a   1.000
_cell.length_b   1.000
_cell.length_c   1.000
_cell.angle_alpha   90.00
_cell.angle_beta   90.00
_cell.angle_gamma   90.00
#
_symmetry.space_group_name_H-M   'P 1'
#
loop_
_entity.id
_entity.type
_entity.pdbx_description
1 polymer ?
#
loop_
_entity_poly.entity_id
_entity_poly.type
_entity_poly.pdbx_seq_one_letter_code
_entity_poly.pdbx_strand_id
1 'polypeptide(L)'
;MTNVYTLKDINNKGHQLGSAYEQELEKKLYTTLSSKAEINDLCEKLLAKNSEYLEREKEFQQTYADVGNKISQSNASSAKVRSQLISEQKSHSESQRELEAKYSAEVKSLKSQIKTLKREGTLAQKASFADKIKIISLEVKVRELEARLNLTKENSHLRGIISKKDNEIAVLSNLPLPPVNDSSQNLPGWLSNNLRPLVYKLSLENKVMEFDKRFARENILEALQELLPQDEMVSKSGVPIGTINQVESLSNQFVHS
;
A
#
# COMPACT_ATOMS: atom_id res chain seq x y z
N MET A 1 30.71 -38.74 -161.62
CA MET A 1 29.63 -39.62 -161.13
C MET A 1 29.82 -39.79 -159.64
N THR A 2 28.82 -39.36 -158.88
CA THR A 2 28.88 -39.07 -157.45
C THR A 2 28.46 -40.30 -156.65
N ASN A 3 29.36 -40.79 -155.78
CA ASN A 3 29.10 -41.95 -154.93
C ASN A 3 28.40 -41.48 -153.65
N VAL A 4 27.08 -41.71 -153.58
CA VAL A 4 26.23 -41.40 -152.43
C VAL A 4 26.13 -42.65 -151.57
N TYR A 5 26.85 -42.67 -150.44
CA TYR A 5 26.58 -43.64 -149.37
C TYR A 5 25.57 -43.02 -148.41
N THR A 6 24.34 -43.51 -148.47
CA THR A 6 23.26 -43.18 -147.53
C THR A 6 23.57 -43.68 -146.13
N LEU A 7 23.37 -42.78 -145.15
CA LEU A 7 23.43 -42.89 -143.67
C LEU A 7 22.58 -44.01 -143.03
N LYS A 8 22.24 -45.08 -143.76
CA LYS A 8 21.27 -46.10 -143.32
C LYS A 8 21.89 -47.38 -142.77
N ASP A 9 23.22 -47.52 -142.80
CA ASP A 9 23.96 -48.68 -142.26
C ASP A 9 24.47 -48.49 -140.82
N ILE A 10 24.18 -47.35 -140.17
CA ILE A 10 24.64 -47.10 -138.79
C ILE A 10 23.69 -47.76 -137.75
N ASN A 11 22.53 -48.27 -138.16
CA ASN A 11 21.50 -48.72 -137.22
C ASN A 11 21.55 -50.21 -136.83
N ASN A 12 22.64 -50.92 -137.07
CA ASN A 12 22.76 -52.35 -136.75
C ASN A 12 24.10 -52.75 -136.12
N LYS A 13 24.70 -51.85 -135.35
CA LYS A 13 25.77 -52.25 -134.44
C LYS A 13 25.45 -51.71 -133.06
N GLY A 14 24.92 -52.59 -132.22
CA GLY A 14 25.13 -52.51 -130.79
C GLY A 14 26.63 -52.45 -130.55
N HIS A 15 27.19 -51.25 -130.60
CA HIS A 15 28.52 -50.97 -130.14
C HIS A 15 28.38 -50.83 -128.63
N GLN A 16 28.61 -51.96 -127.95
CA GLN A 16 29.29 -51.96 -126.65
C GLN A 16 30.34 -50.84 -126.69
N LEU A 17 30.02 -49.68 -126.11
CA LEU A 17 30.99 -48.61 -125.87
C LEU A 17 32.04 -49.22 -124.95
N GLY A 18 33.21 -49.46 -125.52
CA GLY A 18 34.16 -50.40 -124.95
C GLY A 18 35.56 -50.18 -125.46
N SER A 19 35.91 -48.95 -125.84
CA SER A 19 37.31 -48.59 -125.63
C SER A 19 37.52 -48.51 -124.13
N ALA A 20 38.60 -49.09 -123.62
CA ALA A 20 38.91 -49.05 -122.19
C ALA A 20 38.91 -47.61 -121.63
N TYR A 21 39.22 -46.64 -122.51
CA TYR A 21 39.25 -45.21 -122.21
C TYR A 21 37.89 -44.60 -121.89
N GLU A 22 36.83 -44.90 -122.66
CA GLU A 22 35.49 -44.33 -122.45
C GLU A 22 34.85 -44.83 -121.15
N GLN A 23 34.99 -46.11 -120.84
CA GLN A 23 34.49 -46.69 -119.59
C GLN A 23 35.23 -46.14 -118.35
N GLU A 24 36.53 -45.88 -118.48
CA GLU A 24 37.31 -45.26 -117.41
C GLU A 24 36.91 -43.80 -117.19
N LEU A 25 36.64 -43.05 -118.26
CA LEU A 25 36.16 -41.68 -118.19
C LEU A 25 34.77 -41.60 -117.53
N GLU A 26 33.84 -42.47 -117.92
CA GLU A 26 32.49 -42.53 -117.34
C GLU A 26 32.55 -42.82 -115.83
N LYS A 27 33.35 -43.80 -115.41
CA LYS A 27 33.56 -44.09 -113.98
C LYS A 27 34.13 -42.88 -113.23
N LYS A 28 35.15 -42.20 -113.78
CA LYS A 28 35.74 -41.00 -113.16
C LYS A 28 34.73 -39.85 -113.03
N LEU A 29 33.90 -39.63 -114.05
CA LEU A 29 32.86 -38.61 -114.02
C LEU A 29 31.78 -38.93 -112.98
N TYR A 30 31.32 -40.19 -112.93
CA TYR A 30 30.32 -40.62 -111.96
C TYR A 30 30.83 -40.46 -110.52
N THR A 31 32.05 -40.92 -110.21
CA THR A 31 32.63 -40.76 -108.88
C THR A 31 32.84 -39.28 -108.52
N THR A 32 33.23 -38.44 -109.47
CA THR A 32 33.37 -36.98 -109.28
C THR A 32 32.04 -36.28 -109.03
N LEU A 33 30.99 -36.65 -109.76
CA LEU A 33 29.63 -36.12 -109.56
C LEU A 33 29.04 -36.57 -108.22
N SER A 34 29.23 -37.84 -107.85
CA SER A 34 28.82 -38.40 -106.56
C SER A 34 29.51 -37.65 -105.41
N SER A 35 30.83 -37.48 -105.46
CA SER A 35 31.56 -36.78 -104.41
C SER A 35 31.18 -35.29 -104.33
N LYS A 36 30.92 -34.63 -105.46
CA LYS A 36 30.42 -33.24 -105.47
C LYS A 36 29.04 -33.11 -104.81
N ALA A 37 28.14 -34.07 -105.04
CA ALA A 37 26.83 -34.07 -104.40
C ALA A 37 26.95 -34.24 -102.87
N GLU A 38 27.81 -35.15 -102.41
CA GLU A 38 28.12 -35.32 -100.98
C GLU A 38 28.69 -34.05 -100.35
N ILE A 39 29.60 -33.36 -101.05
CA ILE A 39 30.15 -32.07 -100.59
C ILE A 39 29.03 -31.03 -100.45
N ASN A 40 28.12 -30.94 -101.43
CA ASN A 40 27.04 -29.95 -101.38
C ASN A 40 26.07 -30.22 -100.22
N ASP A 41 25.70 -31.48 -99.99
CA ASP A 41 24.89 -31.90 -98.83
C ASP A 41 25.58 -31.55 -97.50
N LEU A 42 26.90 -31.78 -97.39
CA LEU A 42 27.69 -31.37 -96.22
C LEU A 42 27.71 -29.84 -96.05
N CYS A 43 27.84 -29.08 -97.12
CA CYS A 43 27.81 -27.62 -97.09
C CYS A 43 26.45 -27.09 -96.61
N GLU A 44 25.34 -27.65 -97.10
CA GLU A 44 23.98 -27.28 -96.67
C GLU A 44 23.76 -27.59 -95.18
N LYS A 45 24.18 -28.78 -94.72
CA LYS A 45 24.13 -29.15 -93.29
C LYS A 45 24.95 -28.22 -92.41
N LEU A 46 26.12 -27.79 -92.88
CA LEU A 46 26.96 -26.84 -92.16
C LEU A 46 26.31 -25.46 -92.07
N LEU A 47 25.72 -24.97 -93.16
CA LEU A 47 24.98 -23.70 -93.18
C LEU A 47 23.80 -23.71 -92.21
N ALA A 48 23.00 -24.78 -92.21
CA ALA A 48 21.88 -24.94 -91.28
C ALA A 48 22.36 -24.92 -89.81
N LYS A 49 23.41 -25.69 -89.49
CA LYS A 49 23.97 -25.75 -88.15
C LYS A 49 24.55 -24.41 -87.67
N ASN A 50 25.19 -23.65 -88.57
CA ASN A 50 25.68 -22.31 -88.26
C ASN A 50 24.53 -21.33 -87.99
N SER A 51 23.42 -21.45 -88.71
CA SER A 51 22.22 -20.64 -88.46
C SER A 51 21.60 -20.93 -87.10
N GLU A 52 21.45 -22.22 -86.73
CA GLU A 52 20.97 -22.62 -85.40
C GLU A 52 21.89 -22.10 -84.28
N TYR A 53 23.21 -22.14 -84.50
CA TYR A 53 24.17 -21.63 -83.53
C TYR A 53 24.01 -20.12 -83.31
N LEU A 54 23.80 -19.35 -84.40
CA LEU A 54 23.61 -17.90 -84.31
C LEU A 54 22.33 -17.53 -83.56
N GLU A 55 21.23 -18.24 -83.79
CA GLU A 55 19.98 -18.00 -83.06
C GLU A 55 20.14 -18.34 -81.58
N ARG A 56 20.80 -19.46 -81.25
CA ARG A 56 21.11 -19.83 -79.87
C ARG A 56 21.97 -18.77 -79.17
N GLU A 57 22.96 -18.20 -79.86
CA GLU A 57 23.79 -17.12 -79.31
C GLU A 57 22.97 -15.87 -78.98
N LYS A 58 22.04 -15.47 -79.87
CA LYS A 58 21.13 -14.35 -79.60
C LYS A 58 20.23 -14.62 -78.39
N GLU A 59 19.68 -15.84 -78.29
CA GLU A 59 18.86 -16.26 -77.15
C GLU A 59 19.67 -16.20 -75.83
N PHE A 60 20.93 -16.64 -75.85
CA PHE A 60 21.81 -16.54 -74.69
C PHE A 60 22.07 -15.09 -74.28
N GLN A 61 22.38 -14.21 -75.24
CA GLN A 61 22.60 -12.78 -74.97
C GLN A 61 21.37 -12.11 -74.38
N GLN A 62 20.19 -12.40 -74.95
CA GLN A 62 18.91 -11.87 -74.44
C GLN A 62 18.63 -12.37 -73.02
N THR A 63 18.86 -13.65 -72.76
CA THR A 63 18.70 -14.26 -71.43
C THR A 63 19.65 -13.63 -70.42
N TYR A 64 20.91 -13.41 -70.81
CA TYR A 64 21.92 -12.78 -69.95
C TYR A 64 21.53 -11.35 -69.58
N ALA A 65 21.03 -10.56 -70.55
CA ALA A 65 20.54 -9.21 -70.30
C ALA A 65 19.32 -9.20 -69.37
N ASP A 66 18.35 -10.10 -69.57
CA ASP A 66 17.17 -10.24 -68.71
C ASP A 66 17.54 -10.62 -67.27
N VAL A 67 18.46 -11.59 -67.10
CA VAL A 67 18.99 -11.97 -65.78
C VAL A 67 19.72 -10.79 -65.12
N GLY A 68 20.55 -10.05 -65.87
CA GLY A 68 21.21 -8.84 -65.37
C GLY A 68 20.22 -7.79 -64.87
N ASN A 69 19.15 -7.54 -65.61
CA ASN A 69 18.09 -6.61 -65.20
C ASN A 69 17.36 -7.09 -63.93
N LYS A 70 17.03 -8.38 -63.85
CA LYS A 70 16.41 -8.99 -62.65
C LYS A 70 17.32 -8.88 -61.42
N ILE A 71 18.63 -9.07 -61.59
CA ILE A 71 19.60 -8.90 -60.49
C ILE A 71 19.62 -7.44 -60.03
N SER A 72 19.68 -6.48 -60.95
CA SER A 72 19.65 -5.04 -60.62
C SER A 72 18.36 -4.64 -59.89
N GLN A 73 17.20 -5.11 -60.35
CA GLN A 73 15.91 -4.86 -59.68
C GLN A 73 15.87 -5.48 -58.28
N SER A 74 16.33 -6.72 -58.13
CA SER A 74 16.43 -7.41 -56.84
C SER A 74 17.34 -6.66 -55.87
N ASN A 75 18.50 -6.21 -56.33
CA ASN A 75 19.45 -5.43 -55.54
C ASN A 75 18.86 -4.09 -55.09
N ALA A 76 18.19 -3.37 -55.98
CA ALA A 76 17.53 -2.10 -55.66
C ALA A 76 16.41 -2.29 -54.62
N SER A 77 15.57 -3.32 -54.80
CA SER A 77 14.52 -3.67 -53.85
C SER A 77 15.11 -4.05 -52.48
N SER A 78 16.16 -4.89 -52.49
CA SER A 78 16.83 -5.32 -51.27
C SER A 78 17.51 -4.18 -50.51
N ALA A 79 18.13 -3.23 -51.21
CA ALA A 79 18.69 -2.01 -50.62
C ALA A 79 17.61 -1.16 -49.95
N LYS A 80 16.47 -0.95 -50.63
CA LYS A 80 15.33 -0.20 -50.07
C LYS A 80 14.79 -0.83 -48.79
N VAL A 81 14.55 -2.14 -48.80
CA VAL A 81 14.07 -2.89 -47.62
C VAL A 81 15.08 -2.80 -46.47
N ARG A 82 16.38 -2.96 -46.76
CA ARG A 82 17.42 -2.83 -45.74
C ARG A 82 17.44 -1.44 -45.11
N SER A 83 17.39 -0.37 -45.92
CA SER A 83 17.36 1.00 -45.41
C SER A 83 16.12 1.26 -44.55
N GLN A 84 14.95 0.77 -44.97
CA GLN A 84 13.72 0.89 -44.19
C GLN A 84 13.84 0.18 -42.84
N LEU A 85 14.26 -1.10 -42.84
CA LEU A 85 14.45 -1.89 -41.63
C LEU A 85 15.40 -1.21 -40.63
N ILE A 86 16.53 -0.69 -41.11
CA ILE A 86 17.51 0.02 -40.26
C ILE A 86 16.90 1.28 -39.67
N SER A 87 16.13 2.04 -40.46
CA SER A 87 15.50 3.28 -39.99
C SER A 87 14.43 3.01 -38.92
N GLU A 88 13.60 1.98 -39.11
CA GLU A 88 12.57 1.56 -38.17
C GLU A 88 13.19 1.05 -36.86
N GLN A 89 14.23 0.21 -36.96
CA GLN A 89 14.96 -0.29 -35.77
C GLN A 89 15.58 0.86 -34.97
N LYS A 90 16.18 1.84 -35.65
CA LYS A 90 16.78 2.99 -34.98
C LYS A 90 15.74 3.84 -34.26
N SER A 91 14.64 4.17 -34.95
CA SER A 91 13.53 4.94 -34.36
C SER A 91 12.90 4.22 -33.17
N HIS A 92 12.71 2.90 -33.26
CA HIS A 92 12.20 2.10 -32.15
C HIS A 92 13.13 2.12 -30.94
N SER A 93 14.45 1.96 -31.16
CA SER A 93 15.45 2.03 -30.09
C SER A 93 15.52 3.41 -29.42
N GLU A 94 15.40 4.48 -30.21
CA GLU A 94 15.36 5.86 -29.70
C GLU A 94 14.12 6.08 -28.82
N SER A 95 12.94 5.68 -29.30
CA SER A 95 11.68 5.80 -28.53
C SER A 95 11.73 4.99 -27.23
N GLN A 96 12.27 3.76 -27.27
CA GLN A 96 12.43 2.94 -26.07
C GLN A 96 13.33 3.62 -25.04
N ARG A 97 14.48 4.16 -25.48
CA ARG A 97 15.42 4.86 -24.60
C ARG A 97 14.80 6.11 -23.97
N GLU A 98 14.02 6.86 -24.73
CA GLU A 98 13.30 8.04 -24.21
C GLU A 98 12.30 7.64 -23.12
N LEU A 99 11.54 6.56 -23.36
CA LEU A 99 10.58 6.03 -22.40
C LEU A 99 11.27 5.56 -21.10
N GLU A 100 12.36 4.81 -21.23
CA GLU A 100 13.17 4.33 -20.09
C GLU A 100 13.74 5.50 -19.27
N ALA A 101 14.22 6.56 -19.94
CA ALA A 101 14.73 7.75 -19.27
C ALA A 101 13.61 8.50 -18.51
N LYS A 102 12.43 8.65 -19.12
CA LYS A 102 11.25 9.28 -18.48
C LYS A 102 10.84 8.53 -17.22
N TYR A 103 10.65 7.22 -17.30
CA TYR A 103 10.26 6.42 -16.14
C TYR A 103 11.34 6.38 -15.05
N SER A 104 12.62 6.32 -15.43
CA SER A 104 13.73 6.38 -14.48
C SER A 104 13.74 7.70 -13.70
N ALA A 105 13.50 8.82 -14.37
CA ALA A 105 13.39 10.13 -13.74
C ALA A 105 12.17 10.22 -12.79
N GLU A 106 11.02 9.68 -13.22
CA GLU A 106 9.80 9.68 -12.41
C GLU A 106 9.94 8.82 -11.14
N VAL A 107 10.51 7.61 -11.26
CA VAL A 107 10.83 6.74 -10.11
C VAL A 107 11.74 7.46 -9.12
N LYS A 108 12.77 8.16 -9.61
CA LYS A 108 13.69 8.94 -8.77
C LYS A 108 12.97 10.07 -8.05
N SER A 109 12.07 10.78 -8.74
CA SER A 109 11.25 11.85 -8.18
C SER A 109 10.31 11.33 -7.08
N LEU A 110 9.53 10.28 -7.37
CA LEU A 110 8.60 9.67 -6.43
C LEU A 110 9.31 9.16 -5.17
N LYS A 111 10.48 8.53 -5.32
CA LYS A 111 11.31 8.10 -4.19
C LYS A 111 11.70 9.26 -3.27
N SER A 112 12.01 10.42 -3.84
CA SER A 112 12.30 11.63 -3.07
C SER A 112 11.06 12.15 -2.33
N GLN A 113 9.91 12.21 -3.01
CA GLN A 113 8.65 12.66 -2.41
C GLN A 113 8.22 11.77 -1.23
N ILE A 114 8.28 10.44 -1.40
CA ILE A 114 7.99 9.48 -0.31
C ILE A 114 8.89 9.73 0.90
N LYS A 115 10.19 10.00 0.67
CA LYS A 115 11.13 10.31 1.76
C LYS A 115 10.75 11.58 2.51
N THR A 116 10.29 12.60 1.81
CA THR A 116 9.82 13.87 2.41
C THR A 116 8.53 13.65 3.19
N LEU A 117 7.52 13.03 2.58
CA LEU A 117 6.23 12.74 3.23
C LEU A 117 6.40 11.91 4.51
N LYS A 118 7.32 10.93 4.50
CA LYS A 118 7.63 10.14 5.70
C LYS A 118 8.13 11.02 6.86
N ARG A 119 8.96 12.01 6.58
CA ARG A 119 9.48 12.95 7.61
C ARG A 119 8.38 13.87 8.11
N GLU A 120 7.59 14.44 7.21
CA GLU A 120 6.45 15.30 7.56
C GLU A 120 5.46 14.55 8.45
N GLY A 121 5.12 13.31 8.11
CA GLY A 121 4.26 12.46 8.93
C GLY A 121 4.81 12.26 10.35
N THR A 122 6.11 11.99 10.50
CA THR A 122 6.72 11.86 11.85
C THR A 122 6.71 13.17 12.63
N LEU A 123 6.86 14.31 11.96
CA LEU A 123 6.82 15.63 12.61
C LEU A 123 5.39 15.97 13.05
N ALA A 124 4.40 15.73 12.20
CA ALA A 124 2.99 15.92 12.52
C ALA A 124 2.55 15.02 13.68
N GLN A 125 3.02 13.77 13.73
CA GLN A 125 2.76 12.86 14.84
C GLN A 125 3.35 13.38 16.15
N LYS A 126 4.60 13.88 16.14
CA LYS A 126 5.23 14.48 17.33
C LYS A 126 4.47 15.72 17.81
N ALA A 127 4.06 16.59 16.89
CA ALA A 127 3.26 17.77 17.21
C ALA A 127 1.92 17.38 17.85
N SER A 128 1.20 16.42 17.26
CA SER A 128 -0.07 15.91 17.79
C SER A 128 0.07 15.31 19.20
N PHE A 129 1.16 14.59 19.48
CA PHE A 129 1.42 14.06 20.81
C PHE A 129 1.66 15.18 21.84
N ALA A 130 2.41 16.22 21.47
CA ALA A 130 2.62 17.39 22.32
C ALA A 130 1.31 18.13 22.62
N ASP A 131 0.47 18.32 21.61
CA ASP A 131 -0.86 18.93 21.78
C ASP A 131 -1.75 18.08 22.69
N LYS A 132 -1.73 16.75 22.54
CA LYS A 132 -2.47 15.84 23.42
C LYS A 132 -2.06 15.98 24.89
N ILE A 133 -0.76 16.07 25.18
CA ILE A 133 -0.27 16.33 26.54
C ILE A 133 -0.77 17.67 27.05
N LYS A 134 -0.72 18.72 26.22
CA LYS A 134 -1.17 20.06 26.59
C LYS A 134 -2.68 20.09 26.88
N ILE A 135 -3.49 19.39 26.07
CA ILE A 135 -4.93 19.25 26.28
C ILE A 135 -5.21 18.59 27.63
N ILE A 136 -4.58 17.44 27.92
CA ILE A 136 -4.76 16.74 29.20
C ILE A 136 -4.40 17.65 30.39
N SER A 137 -3.30 18.41 30.28
CA SER A 137 -2.91 19.38 31.32
C SER A 137 -3.97 20.46 31.54
N LEU A 138 -4.57 20.98 30.46
CA LEU A 138 -5.64 21.98 30.55
C LEU A 138 -6.93 21.38 31.12
N GLU A 139 -7.31 20.16 30.75
CA GLU A 139 -8.48 19.46 31.30
C GLU A 139 -8.37 19.27 32.83
N VAL A 140 -7.17 19.01 33.34
CA VAL A 140 -6.92 18.94 34.80
C VAL A 140 -7.15 20.30 35.45
N LYS A 141 -6.59 21.38 34.87
CA LYS A 141 -6.78 22.74 35.40
C LYS A 141 -8.23 23.21 35.36
N VAL A 142 -8.98 22.86 34.32
CA VAL A 142 -10.41 23.18 34.22
C VAL A 142 -11.18 22.50 35.35
N ARG A 143 -10.95 21.19 35.59
CA ARG A 143 -11.58 20.46 36.70
C ARG A 143 -11.27 21.06 38.08
N GLU A 144 -10.03 21.50 38.30
CA GLU A 144 -9.65 22.19 39.54
C GLU A 144 -10.41 23.51 39.72
N LEU A 145 -10.52 24.31 38.65
CA LEU A 145 -11.26 25.57 38.69
C LEU A 145 -12.76 25.36 38.91
N GLU A 146 -13.36 24.33 38.31
CA GLU A 146 -14.75 23.95 38.54
C GLU A 146 -15.02 23.60 40.01
N ALA A 147 -14.13 22.83 40.64
CA ALA A 147 -14.24 22.51 42.06
C ALA A 147 -14.17 23.77 42.95
N ARG A 148 -13.23 24.69 42.66
CA ARG A 148 -13.10 25.97 43.38
C ARG A 148 -14.33 26.86 43.19
N LEU A 149 -14.91 26.88 42.00
CA LEU A 149 -16.14 27.60 41.71
C LEU A 149 -17.31 27.07 42.54
N ASN A 150 -17.45 25.74 42.65
CA ASN A 150 -18.50 25.11 43.45
C ASN A 150 -18.36 25.44 44.94
N LEU A 151 -17.15 25.36 45.50
CA LEU A 151 -16.88 25.77 46.88
C LEU A 151 -17.22 27.25 47.11
N THR A 152 -16.94 28.12 46.15
CA THR A 152 -17.25 29.55 46.26
C THR A 152 -18.76 29.79 46.25
N LYS A 153 -19.51 29.08 45.41
CA LYS A 153 -20.97 29.11 45.41
C LYS A 153 -21.55 28.65 46.75
N GLU A 154 -21.05 27.55 47.31
CA GLU A 154 -21.49 27.05 48.62
C GLU A 154 -21.17 28.04 49.75
N ASN A 155 -19.96 28.61 49.77
CA ASN A 155 -19.60 29.66 50.72
C ASN A 155 -20.52 30.88 50.63
N SER A 156 -20.92 31.29 49.42
CA SER A 156 -21.88 32.39 49.24
C SER A 156 -23.27 32.04 49.79
N HIS A 157 -23.70 30.78 49.64
CA HIS A 157 -24.97 30.29 50.18
C HIS A 157 -24.96 30.28 51.72
N LEU A 158 -23.90 29.76 52.34
CA LEU A 158 -23.74 29.73 53.79
C LEU A 158 -23.73 31.15 54.39
N ARG A 159 -23.05 32.11 53.75
CA ARG A 159 -23.09 33.52 54.17
C ARG A 159 -24.52 34.09 54.18
N GLY A 160 -25.34 33.72 53.20
CA GLY A 160 -26.75 34.11 53.16
C GLY A 160 -27.56 33.55 54.34
N ILE A 161 -27.35 32.27 54.69
CA ILE A 161 -27.99 31.64 55.85
C ILE A 161 -27.59 32.33 57.16
N ILE A 162 -26.28 32.58 57.34
CA ILE A 162 -25.75 33.24 58.53
C ILE A 162 -26.38 34.64 58.68
N SER A 163 -26.39 35.44 57.61
CA SER A 163 -26.99 36.78 57.66
C SER A 163 -28.49 36.75 58.03
N LYS A 164 -29.24 35.74 57.56
CA LYS A 164 -30.64 35.56 57.97
C LYS A 164 -30.76 35.22 59.47
N LYS A 165 -29.89 34.35 59.98
CA LYS A 165 -29.87 33.96 61.39
C LYS A 165 -29.47 35.10 62.31
N ASP A 166 -28.52 35.93 61.91
CA ASP A 166 -28.14 37.13 62.66
C ASP A 166 -29.32 38.11 62.80
N ASN A 167 -30.13 38.26 61.75
CA ASN A 167 -31.37 39.05 61.81
C ASN A 167 -32.42 38.43 62.76
N GLU A 168 -32.60 37.11 62.76
CA GLU A 168 -33.49 36.40 63.70
C GLU A 168 -33.03 36.56 65.16
N ILE A 169 -31.72 36.45 65.42
CA ILE A 169 -31.15 36.65 66.76
C ILE A 169 -31.33 38.10 67.21
N ALA A 170 -31.11 39.08 66.33
CA ALA A 170 -31.37 40.48 66.66
C ALA A 170 -32.83 40.71 67.06
N VAL A 171 -33.79 40.04 66.43
CA VAL A 171 -35.20 40.09 66.84
C VAL A 171 -35.41 39.45 68.22
N LEU A 172 -34.80 38.28 68.49
CA LEU A 172 -34.90 37.62 69.80
C LEU A 172 -34.21 38.40 70.93
N SER A 173 -33.08 39.07 70.66
CA SER A 173 -32.39 39.91 71.64
C SER A 173 -33.18 41.16 72.03
N ASN A 174 -34.17 41.55 71.22
CA ASN A 174 -35.09 42.64 71.52
C ASN A 174 -36.39 42.17 72.21
N LEU A 175 -36.57 40.87 72.46
CA LEU A 175 -37.65 40.39 73.33
C LEU A 175 -37.32 40.70 74.79
N PRO A 176 -38.31 41.09 75.61
CA PRO A 176 -38.11 41.22 77.05
C PRO A 176 -37.58 39.90 77.61
N LEU A 177 -36.45 39.96 78.32
CA LEU A 177 -35.94 38.81 79.06
C LEU A 177 -37.07 38.21 79.89
N PRO A 178 -37.29 36.88 79.86
CA PRO A 178 -38.22 36.25 80.78
C PRO A 178 -37.82 36.68 82.21
N PRO A 179 -38.79 36.89 83.12
CA PRO A 179 -38.50 37.35 84.46
C PRO A 179 -37.48 36.37 85.04
N VAL A 180 -36.34 36.91 85.48
CA VAL A 180 -35.36 36.17 86.27
C VAL A 180 -36.12 35.66 87.48
N ASN A 181 -36.56 34.40 87.41
CA ASN A 181 -37.07 33.73 88.57
C ASN A 181 -35.84 33.58 89.48
N ASP A 182 -35.91 34.15 90.68
CA ASP A 182 -34.90 34.12 91.74
C ASP A 182 -34.66 32.69 92.28
N SER A 183 -34.41 31.73 91.39
CA SER A 183 -34.07 30.35 91.74
C SER A 183 -32.56 30.20 91.99
N SER A 184 -31.92 31.27 92.47
CA SER A 184 -30.50 31.37 92.85
C SER A 184 -30.13 30.53 94.08
N GLN A 185 -31.06 29.74 94.62
CA GLN A 185 -30.93 29.07 95.91
C GLN A 185 -30.53 27.58 95.83
N ASN A 186 -30.55 26.93 94.66
CA ASN A 186 -30.45 25.46 94.60
C ASN A 186 -29.29 24.95 93.72
N LEU A 187 -28.08 25.49 93.86
CA LEU A 187 -26.88 24.83 93.32
C LEU A 187 -26.18 24.04 94.44
N PRO A 188 -25.70 22.81 94.17
CA PRO A 188 -25.07 21.97 95.18
C PRO A 188 -23.90 22.65 95.88
N GLY A 189 -23.73 22.39 97.17
CA GLY A 189 -22.67 22.99 97.99
C GLY A 189 -21.24 22.66 97.53
N TRP A 190 -21.04 21.58 96.77
CA TRP A 190 -19.74 21.20 96.22
C TRP A 190 -19.32 22.03 95.00
N LEU A 191 -20.23 22.78 94.38
CA LEU A 191 -19.91 23.58 93.20
C LEU A 191 -19.12 24.84 93.60
N SER A 192 -17.84 24.86 93.19
CA SER A 192 -16.92 25.98 93.45
C SER A 192 -17.48 27.33 92.97
N ASN A 193 -17.27 28.36 93.80
CA ASN A 193 -17.78 29.72 93.55
C ASN A 193 -17.30 30.31 92.21
N ASN A 194 -16.14 29.88 91.69
CA ASN A 194 -15.60 30.35 90.42
C ASN A 194 -16.34 29.77 89.19
N LEU A 195 -17.06 28.65 89.36
CA LEU A 195 -17.81 27.99 88.29
C LEU A 195 -19.28 28.42 88.24
N ARG A 196 -19.83 28.90 89.36
CA ARG A 196 -21.22 29.36 89.45
C ARG A 196 -21.60 30.37 88.35
N PRO A 197 -20.79 31.41 88.04
CA PRO A 197 -21.15 32.37 86.99
C PRO A 197 -21.28 31.74 85.59
N LEU A 198 -20.45 30.73 85.28
CA LEU A 198 -20.48 30.04 83.98
C LEU A 198 -21.72 29.16 83.83
N VAL A 199 -22.14 28.49 84.91
CA VAL A 199 -23.35 27.65 84.94
C VAL A 199 -24.59 28.50 84.65
N TYR A 200 -24.71 29.68 85.25
CA TYR A 200 -25.82 30.60 85.00
C TYR A 200 -25.80 31.20 83.58
N LYS A 201 -24.63 31.65 83.12
CA LYS A 201 -24.50 32.27 81.79
C LYS A 201 -24.88 31.31 80.65
N LEU A 202 -24.67 30.01 80.84
CA LEU A 202 -24.98 28.98 79.85
C LEU A 202 -26.30 28.24 80.14
N SER A 203 -27.06 28.67 81.16
CA SER A 203 -28.32 28.06 81.61
C SER A 203 -28.22 26.53 81.84
N LEU A 204 -27.17 26.11 82.54
CA LEU A 204 -26.85 24.69 82.80
C LEU A 204 -27.33 24.20 84.18
N GLU A 205 -28.14 24.98 84.90
CA GLU A 205 -28.54 24.71 86.29
C GLU A 205 -29.22 23.34 86.44
N ASN A 206 -30.14 23.01 85.52
CA ASN A 206 -30.86 21.73 85.53
C ASN A 206 -29.92 20.53 85.34
N LYS A 207 -28.89 20.67 84.50
CA LYS A 207 -27.90 19.61 84.25
C LYS A 207 -26.99 19.41 85.46
N VAL A 208 -26.60 20.49 86.14
CA VAL A 208 -25.80 20.42 87.37
C VAL A 208 -26.59 19.72 88.49
N MET A 209 -27.87 20.05 88.64
CA MET A 209 -28.77 19.39 89.60
C MET A 209 -29.01 17.91 89.29
N GLU A 210 -29.08 17.54 88.00
CA GLU A 210 -29.18 16.13 87.60
C GLU A 210 -27.91 15.36 87.96
N PHE A 211 -26.74 15.98 87.79
CA PHE A 211 -25.45 15.36 88.14
C PHE A 211 -25.32 15.12 89.64
N ASP A 212 -25.75 16.07 90.47
CA ASP A 212 -25.78 15.94 91.93
C ASP A 212 -26.65 14.76 92.39
N LYS A 213 -27.83 14.60 91.78
CA LYS A 213 -28.73 13.47 92.05
C LYS A 213 -28.13 12.13 91.60
N ARG A 214 -27.41 12.09 90.47
CA ARG A 214 -26.72 10.89 89.99
C ARG A 214 -25.58 10.51 90.92
N PHE A 215 -24.75 11.48 91.31
CA PHE A 215 -23.64 11.28 92.24
C PHE A 215 -24.11 10.77 93.61
N ALA A 216 -25.21 11.33 94.14
CA ALA A 216 -25.83 10.84 95.37
C ALA A 216 -26.38 9.41 95.22
N ARG A 217 -27.00 9.07 94.08
CA ARG A 217 -27.44 7.69 93.79
C ARG A 217 -26.28 6.72 93.70
N GLU A 218 -25.20 7.08 93.04
CA GLU A 218 -24.03 6.22 92.80
C GLU A 218 -23.30 5.94 94.12
N ASN A 219 -23.10 6.96 94.97
CA ASN A 219 -22.57 6.78 96.32
C ASN A 219 -23.47 5.89 97.21
N ILE A 220 -24.79 6.07 97.14
CA ILE A 220 -25.73 5.20 97.89
C ILE A 220 -25.66 3.76 97.37
N LEU A 221 -25.55 3.56 96.05
CA LEU A 221 -25.41 2.23 95.45
C LEU A 221 -24.08 1.58 95.85
N GLU A 222 -22.96 2.30 95.80
CA GLU A 222 -21.66 1.81 96.29
C GLU A 222 -21.72 1.43 97.77
N ALA A 223 -22.28 2.28 98.63
CA ALA A 223 -22.43 1.98 100.06
C ALA A 223 -23.36 0.78 100.34
N LEU A 224 -24.43 0.60 99.54
CA LEU A 224 -25.29 -0.58 99.63
C LEU A 224 -24.61 -1.84 99.09
N GLN A 225 -23.73 -1.71 98.10
CA GLN A 225 -22.95 -2.81 97.53
C GLN A 225 -21.78 -3.23 98.44
N GLU A 226 -21.30 -2.33 99.30
CA GLU A 226 -20.33 -2.61 100.38
C GLU A 226 -20.98 -3.29 101.60
N LEU A 227 -22.29 -3.09 101.81
CA LEU A 227 -23.08 -3.72 102.89
C LEU A 227 -23.71 -5.06 102.51
N LEU A 228 -23.66 -5.46 101.23
CA LEU A 228 -24.09 -6.77 100.75
C LEU A 228 -22.88 -7.74 100.69
N PRO A 229 -22.97 -8.97 101.22
CA PRO A 229 -21.90 -9.96 101.06
C PRO A 229 -21.66 -10.26 99.57
N GLN A 230 -20.44 -9.97 99.09
CA GLN A 230 -19.95 -10.38 97.79
C GLN A 230 -19.62 -11.87 97.84
N ASP A 231 -20.53 -12.72 97.35
CA ASP A 231 -20.19 -14.10 97.04
C ASP A 231 -20.11 -14.31 95.52
N GLU A 232 -19.00 -14.92 95.14
CA GLU A 232 -18.62 -15.56 93.87
C GLU A 232 -18.64 -14.81 92.52
N MET A 233 -17.47 -14.26 92.22
CA MET A 233 -16.56 -14.69 91.14
C MET A 233 -17.03 -14.76 89.66
N VAL A 234 -16.45 -13.86 88.87
CA VAL A 234 -15.56 -14.13 87.70
C VAL A 234 -16.06 -15.10 86.62
N SER A 235 -16.19 -14.61 85.38
CA SER A 235 -15.53 -15.16 84.16
C SER A 235 -15.98 -14.43 82.88
N LYS A 236 -15.04 -13.79 82.15
CA LYS A 236 -14.41 -14.27 80.90
C LYS A 236 -15.38 -14.51 79.73
N SER A 237 -15.16 -13.80 78.62
CA SER A 237 -15.22 -14.28 77.22
C SER A 237 -15.14 -13.04 76.29
N GLY A 238 -14.29 -12.88 75.27
CA GLY A 238 -13.41 -13.81 74.58
C GLY A 238 -13.95 -14.23 73.20
N VAL A 239 -13.91 -13.37 72.16
CA VAL A 239 -13.94 -13.81 70.74
C VAL A 239 -13.24 -12.78 69.80
N PRO A 240 -12.34 -13.21 68.88
CA PRO A 240 -11.79 -12.40 67.79
C PRO A 240 -12.62 -12.48 66.49
N ILE A 241 -12.66 -11.36 65.76
CA ILE A 241 -13.34 -11.18 64.47
C ILE A 241 -12.57 -11.88 63.33
N GLY A 242 -13.28 -12.69 62.54
CA GLY A 242 -12.80 -13.30 61.31
C GLY A 242 -13.23 -12.58 60.04
N THR A 243 -12.32 -12.62 59.07
CA THR A 243 -12.52 -12.70 57.61
C THR A 243 -12.60 -11.41 56.79
N ILE A 244 -11.54 -11.19 55.99
CA ILE A 244 -11.44 -10.26 54.86
C ILE A 244 -10.73 -10.98 53.69
N ASN A 245 -11.35 -10.89 52.49
CA ASN A 245 -10.85 -11.05 51.10
C ASN A 245 -10.55 -12.48 50.57
N GLN A 246 -11.17 -13.00 49.50
CA GLN A 246 -11.38 -12.58 48.08
C GLN A 246 -10.13 -12.58 47.18
N VAL A 247 -10.36 -13.03 45.93
CA VAL A 247 -9.62 -12.86 44.66
C VAL A 247 -8.61 -13.99 44.33
N GLU A 248 -8.98 -14.97 43.50
CA GLU A 248 -8.93 -15.01 42.00
C GLU A 248 -7.52 -14.96 41.39
N SER A 249 -7.15 -16.00 40.63
CA SER A 249 -6.84 -15.89 39.19
C SER A 249 -6.45 -17.26 38.60
N LEU A 250 -7.25 -17.77 37.66
CA LEU A 250 -6.98 -18.95 36.85
C LEU A 250 -6.45 -18.57 35.46
N SER A 251 -5.46 -19.34 35.03
CA SER A 251 -5.18 -19.83 33.68
C SER A 251 -4.94 -18.85 32.52
N ASN A 252 -3.65 -18.69 32.22
CA ASN A 252 -3.11 -18.53 30.86
C ASN A 252 -2.89 -19.90 30.23
N GLN A 253 -3.46 -20.18 29.05
CA GLN A 253 -2.89 -21.16 28.12
C GLN A 253 -3.01 -20.68 26.67
N PHE A 254 -1.86 -20.77 26.02
CA PHE A 254 -1.50 -20.35 24.67
C PHE A 254 -2.20 -21.17 23.59
N VAL A 255 -2.61 -20.49 22.52
CA VAL A 255 -2.85 -21.04 21.18
C VAL A 255 -1.99 -20.23 20.22
N HIS A 256 -1.18 -20.90 19.39
CA HIS A 256 -1.07 -20.58 17.96
C HIS A 256 -0.33 -21.71 17.22
N SER A 257 -1.01 -22.22 16.20
CA SER A 257 -0.43 -22.85 15.01
C SER A 257 0.20 -21.81 14.09
#